data_AF-A0A953X5J7-F1
#
_entry.id   AF-A0A953X5J7-F1
#
_cell.length_a   1.000
_cell.length_b   1.000
_cell.length_c   1.000
_cell.angle_alpha   90.00
_cell.angle_beta   90.00
_cell.angle_gamma   90.00
#
_symmetry.space_group_name_H-M   'P 1'
#
loop_
_entity.id
_entity.type
_entity.pdbx_description
1 polymer ?
#
loop_
_entity_poly.entity_id
_entity_poly.type
_entity_poly.pdbx_seq_one_letter_code
_entity_poly.pdbx_strand_id
1 'polypeptide(L)'
;EEVVRARNKLAATAIYARDSQSTMANVFGSTLALGGTVEDVLSYPERMKSITNEEAIAAVRKVFSPDRHYIEAQLLPPEDEAPQDAAAE
;
A
#
# COMPACT_ATOMS: atom_id res chain seq x y z
N GLU A 1 -15.30 -3.05 10.45
CA GLU A 1 -15.42 -1.58 10.31
C GLU A 1 -14.19 -0.98 9.61
N GLU A 2 -12.98 -1.23 10.12
CA GLU A 2 -11.73 -0.67 9.57
C GLU A 2 -11.49 -0.93 8.08
N VAL A 3 -11.72 -2.15 7.59
CA VAL A 3 -11.56 -2.49 6.16
C VAL A 3 -12.55 -1.71 5.30
N VAL A 4 -13.79 -1.54 5.74
CA VAL A 4 -14.81 -0.76 5.02
C VAL A 4 -14.39 0.70 4.94
N ARG A 5 -13.87 1.26 6.03
CA ARG A 5 -13.32 2.63 6.06
C ARG A 5 -12.16 2.78 5.09
N ALA A 6 -11.20 1.84 5.12
CA ALA A 6 -10.01 1.87 4.28
C ALA A 6 -10.36 1.74 2.78
N ARG A 7 -11.19 0.77 2.40
CA ARG A 7 -11.58 0.56 1.00
C ARG A 7 -12.36 1.76 0.43
N ASN A 8 -13.22 2.38 1.24
CA ASN A 8 -13.96 3.57 0.83
C ASN A 8 -13.01 4.77 0.65
N LYS A 9 -12.00 4.92 1.53
CA LYS A 9 -10.97 5.96 1.37
C LYS A 9 -10.18 5.76 0.08
N LEU A 10 -9.75 4.55 -0.23
CA LEU A 10 -9.03 4.24 -1.48
C LEU A 10 -9.88 4.53 -2.72
N ALA A 11 -11.16 4.16 -2.70
CA ALA A 11 -12.09 4.47 -3.80
C ALA A 11 -12.27 5.99 -3.98
N ALA A 12 -12.43 6.74 -2.89
CA ALA A 12 -12.53 8.20 -2.94
C ALA A 12 -11.26 8.86 -3.49
N THR A 13 -10.07 8.42 -3.06
CA THR A 13 -8.80 8.91 -3.61
C THR A 13 -8.70 8.69 -5.12
N ALA A 14 -9.12 7.52 -5.61
CA ALA A 14 -9.13 7.22 -7.05
C ALA A 14 -10.13 8.08 -7.84
N ILE A 15 -11.25 8.49 -7.21
CA ILE A 15 -12.21 9.42 -7.82
C ILE A 15 -11.61 10.82 -7.90
N TYR A 16 -11.06 11.35 -6.80
CA TYR A 16 -10.47 12.70 -6.79
C TYR A 16 -9.23 12.82 -7.68
N ALA A 17 -8.49 11.72 -7.89
CA ALA A 17 -7.37 11.69 -8.82
C ALA A 17 -7.77 12.08 -10.25
N ARG A 18 -9.05 11.92 -10.63
CA ARG A 18 -9.59 12.25 -11.96
C ARG A 18 -9.64 13.76 -12.24
N ASP A 19 -9.64 14.59 -11.19
CA ASP A 19 -9.66 16.05 -11.33
C ASP A 19 -8.30 16.60 -11.79
N SER A 20 -7.24 15.80 -11.71
CA SER A 20 -5.89 16.15 -12.15
C SER A 20 -5.51 15.36 -13.40
N GLN A 21 -5.38 16.05 -14.53
CA GLN A 21 -4.97 15.43 -15.80
C GLN A 21 -3.55 14.86 -15.74
N SER A 22 -2.64 15.50 -14.98
CA SER A 22 -1.29 14.97 -14.78
C SER A 22 -1.31 13.69 -13.94
N THR A 23 -2.14 13.62 -12.89
CA THR A 23 -2.32 12.41 -12.09
C THR A 23 -2.89 11.28 -12.96
N MET A 24 -3.92 11.57 -13.75
CA MET A 24 -4.53 10.60 -14.65
C MET A 24 -3.55 10.07 -15.70
N ALA A 25 -2.75 10.93 -16.32
CA ALA A 25 -1.72 10.50 -17.25
C ALA A 25 -0.69 9.55 -16.61
N ASN A 26 -0.25 9.86 -15.38
CA ASN A 26 0.67 8.99 -14.63
C ASN A 26 0.03 7.65 -14.25
N VAL A 27 -1.23 7.64 -13.79
CA VAL A 27 -1.94 6.40 -13.42
C VAL A 27 -2.13 5.49 -14.64
N PHE A 28 -2.58 6.04 -15.77
CA PHE A 28 -2.71 5.26 -17.00
C PHE A 28 -1.35 4.76 -17.50
N GLY A 29 -0.35 5.64 -17.57
CA GLY A 29 0.98 5.28 -18.05
C GLY A 29 1.64 4.18 -17.22
N SER A 30 1.63 4.33 -15.88
CA SER A 30 2.20 3.32 -14.97
C SER A 30 1.44 1.99 -15.01
N THR A 31 0.11 2.01 -15.02
CA THR A 31 -0.71 0.79 -15.09
C THR A 31 -0.43 0.01 -16.37
N LEU A 32 -0.43 0.68 -17.53
CA LEU A 32 -0.18 0.05 -18.82
C LEU A 32 1.27 -0.45 -18.94
N ALA A 33 2.24 0.29 -18.41
CA ALA A 33 3.65 -0.12 -18.41
C ALA A 33 3.89 -1.41 -17.60
N LEU A 34 3.08 -1.66 -16.56
CA LEU A 34 3.12 -2.87 -15.74
C LEU A 34 2.27 -4.02 -16.33
N GLY A 35 1.72 -3.86 -17.53
CA GLY A 35 0.88 -4.85 -18.20
C GLY A 35 -0.58 -4.88 -17.74
N GLY A 36 -1.01 -3.89 -16.96
CA GLY A 36 -2.43 -3.69 -16.64
C GLY A 36 -3.22 -3.16 -17.83
N THR A 37 -4.53 -3.04 -17.65
CA THR A 37 -5.46 -2.56 -18.68
C THR A 37 -6.06 -1.20 -18.36
N VAL A 38 -6.66 -0.54 -19.36
CA VAL A 38 -7.49 0.65 -19.14
C VAL A 38 -8.63 0.36 -18.16
N GLU A 39 -9.23 -0.83 -18.25
CA GLU A 39 -10.34 -1.23 -17.38
C GLU A 39 -9.90 -1.35 -15.92
N ASP A 40 -8.66 -1.77 -15.65
CA ASP A 40 -8.11 -1.81 -14.29
C ASP A 40 -8.11 -0.42 -13.64
N VAL A 41 -7.88 0.64 -14.41
CA VAL A 41 -7.90 2.03 -13.93
C VAL A 41 -9.34 2.51 -13.73
N LEU A 42 -10.22 2.24 -14.70
CA LEU A 42 -11.59 2.78 -14.69
C LEU A 42 -12.48 2.11 -13.63
N SER A 43 -12.34 0.79 -13.47
CA SER A 43 -13.09 -0.02 -12.50
C SER A 43 -12.55 0.02 -11.08
N TYR A 44 -11.34 0.58 -10.87
CA TYR A 44 -10.65 0.58 -9.58
C TYR A 44 -11.53 1.00 -8.39
N PRO A 45 -12.30 2.11 -8.44
CA PRO A 45 -13.12 2.52 -7.30
C PRO A 45 -14.17 1.48 -6.89
N GLU A 46 -14.83 0.84 -7.86
CA GLU A 46 -15.85 -0.18 -7.60
C GLU A 46 -15.22 -1.48 -7.12
N ARG A 47 -14.08 -1.87 -7.69
CA ARG A 47 -13.28 -3.01 -7.22
C ARG A 47 -12.81 -2.84 -5.79
N MET A 48 -12.44 -1.63 -5.37
CA MET A 48 -12.08 -1.37 -3.97
C MET A 48 -13.29 -1.53 -3.06
N LYS A 49 -14.44 -0.96 -3.43
CA LYS A 49 -15.68 -1.06 -2.61
C LYS A 49 -16.19 -2.49 -2.47
N SER A 50 -15.92 -3.38 -3.43
CA SER A 50 -16.37 -4.78 -3.36
C SER A 50 -15.57 -5.64 -2.37
N ILE A 51 -14.37 -5.21 -1.94
CA ILE A 51 -13.50 -6.00 -1.07
C ILE A 51 -14.16 -6.26 0.29
N THR A 52 -14.34 -7.53 0.63
CA THR A 52 -14.88 -7.97 1.91
C THR A 52 -13.82 -7.99 3.03
N ASN A 53 -14.26 -8.06 4.29
CA ASN A 53 -13.33 -8.16 5.42
C ASN A 53 -12.54 -9.47 5.35
N GLU A 54 -13.21 -10.54 4.95
CA GLU A 54 -12.69 -11.90 4.87
C GLU A 54 -11.59 -11.98 3.81
N GLU A 55 -11.81 -11.38 2.63
CA GLU A 55 -10.79 -11.29 1.58
C GLU A 55 -9.57 -10.47 2.03
N ALA A 56 -9.79 -9.35 2.72
CA ALA A 56 -8.70 -8.54 3.25
C ALA A 56 -7.83 -9.32 4.25
N ILE A 57 -8.47 -10.02 5.20
CA ILE A 57 -7.75 -10.84 6.19
C ILE A 57 -7.05 -12.03 5.51
N ALA A 58 -7.69 -12.67 4.53
CA ALA A 58 -7.09 -13.75 3.76
C ALA A 58 -5.84 -13.28 2.99
N ALA A 59 -5.89 -12.08 2.39
CA ALA A 59 -4.75 -11.49 1.71
C ALA A 59 -3.57 -11.24 2.67
N VAL A 60 -3.83 -10.68 3.86
CA VAL A 60 -2.79 -10.49 4.90
C VAL A 60 -2.16 -11.83 5.27
N ARG A 61 -2.97 -12.85 5.55
CA ARG A 61 -2.46 -14.18 5.90
C ARG A 61 -1.61 -14.78 4.79
N LYS A 62 -1.99 -14.59 3.52
CA LYS A 62 -1.24 -15.07 2.34
C LYS A 62 0.09 -14.33 2.13
N VAL A 63 0.13 -13.03 2.40
CA VAL A 63 1.33 -12.20 2.20
C VAL A 63 2.34 -12.38 3.33
N PHE A 64 1.85 -12.50 4.57
CA PHE A 64 2.66 -12.63 5.78
C PHE A 64 2.61 -14.06 6.35
N SER A 65 2.55 -15.07 5.48
CA SER A 65 2.59 -16.48 5.91
C SER A 65 3.97 -16.83 6.52
N PRO A 66 4.06 -17.80 7.46
CA PRO A 66 5.32 -18.15 8.13
C PRO A 66 6.45 -18.62 7.20
N ASP A 67 6.10 -19.13 6.02
CA ASP A 67 7.00 -19.55 4.94
C ASP A 67 7.51 -18.37 4.08
N ARG A 68 7.00 -17.16 4.31
CA ARG A 68 7.45 -15.94 3.62
C ARG A 68 8.42 -15.16 4.51
N HIS A 69 9.71 -15.30 4.21
CA HIS A 69 10.76 -14.55 4.86
C HIS A 69 10.67 -13.06 4.51
N TYR A 70 10.32 -12.24 5.50
CA TYR A 70 10.43 -10.79 5.41
C TYR A 70 11.85 -10.37 5.83
N ILE A 71 12.39 -9.37 5.14
CA ILE A 71 13.71 -8.83 5.44
C ILE A 71 13.53 -7.75 6.51
N GLU A 72 14.16 -7.95 7.65
CA GLU A 72 14.32 -6.93 8.68
C GLU A 72 15.80 -6.51 8.71
N ALA A 73 16.05 -5.21 8.67
CA ALA A 73 17.37 -4.65 8.77
C ALA A 73 17.33 -3.47 9.74
N GLN A 74 18.22 -3.48 10.72
CA GLN A 74 18.41 -2.39 11.66
C GLN A 74 19.72 -1.68 11.33
N LEU A 75 19.66 -0.36 11.16
CA LEU A 75 20.87 0.45 11.06
C LEU A 75 21.43 0.65 12.47
N LEU A 76 22.62 0.10 12.70
CA LEU A 76 23.36 0.27 13.95
C LEU A 76 24.30 1.49 13.84
N PRO A 77 24.62 2.15 14.96
CA PRO A 77 25.66 3.17 14.97
C PRO A 77 27.02 2.59 14.52
N PRO A 78 27.94 3.42 14.01
CA PRO A 78 29.29 2.96 13.69
C PRO A 78 29.97 2.42 14.95
N GLU A 79 30.79 1.37 14.79
CA GLU A 79 31.43 0.65 15.91
C GLU A 79 32.28 1.54 16.82
N ASP A 80 32.71 2.71 16.35
CA ASP A 80 33.54 3.68 17.08
C ASP A 80 32.74 4.71 17.92
N GLU A 81 31.40 4.78 17.80
CA GLU A 81 30.55 5.65 18.63
C GLU A 81 29.61 4.82 19.51
N ALA A 82 30.07 4.49 20.72
CA ALA A 82 29.21 3.94 21.76
C ALA A 82 28.08 4.93 22.12
N PRO A 83 26.86 4.47 22.47
CA PRO A 83 25.71 5.34 22.69
C PRO A 83 25.96 6.29 23.88
N GLN A 84 25.95 7.60 23.62
CA GLN A 84 26.07 8.64 24.65
C GLN A 84 24.75 8.87 25.44
N ASP A 85 23.64 8.27 25.00
CA ASP A 85 22.30 8.55 25.53
C ASP A 85 21.78 7.57 26.61
N ALA A 86 22.61 6.66 27.13
CA ALA A 86 22.24 5.84 28.30
C ALA A 86 22.44 6.55 29.65
N ALA A 87 22.73 7.86 29.67
CA ALA A 87 23.12 8.63 30.85
C ALA A 87 22.17 9.80 31.18
N ALA A 88 20.88 9.65 30.95
CA ALA A 88 19.87 10.57 31.47
C ALA A 88 18.67 9.80 32.03
N GLU A 89 18.87 9.21 33.21
CA GLU A 89 17.82 9.00 34.22
C GLU A 89 17.97 10.09 35.29
#